data_AF-A0A833JFD5-F1
#
_entry.id   AF-A0A833JFD5-F1
#
_cell.length_a   1.000
_cell.length_b   1.000
_cell.length_c   1.000
_cell.angle_alpha   90.00
_cell.angle_beta   90.00
_cell.angle_gamma   90.00
#
_symmetry.space_group_name_H-M   'P 1'
#
loop_
_entity.id
_entity.type
_entity.pdbx_description
1 polymer ?
#
loop_
_entity_poly.entity_id
_entity_poly.type
_entity_poly.pdbx_seq_one_letter_code
_entity_poly.pdbx_strand_id
1 'polypeptide(L)'
;MEYKEILSASQVMIQFLPEIRSRKHDPAEILSGIFYVLITGIQWRNLSREYPPKSTCYYWFKKLSKLNAWKETYTQFFASYKKYFSANLNTVSVDGTFVKAVKSGAMIGKTKIGKGTKVMQMVDKEGLLVSLHVVSANPHESRLLMKTIKNSISLTKLRYILGDRAYDSDKLDLECKKLRISLVAYHKQNCKNLTQDGREARRHKKRYTAERTNAHLKNYRKVNVRFERDP
;
A
#
# COMPACT_ATOMS: atom_id res chain seq x y z
N MET A 1 21.16 -1.01 -1.68
CA MET A 1 20.65 0.24 -2.26
C MET A 1 21.59 1.33 -1.82
N GLU A 2 22.30 1.90 -2.77
CA GLU A 2 23.33 2.91 -2.50
C GLU A 2 22.70 4.29 -2.27
N TYR A 3 23.41 5.17 -1.56
CA TYR A 3 22.97 6.55 -1.28
C TYR A 3 22.48 7.28 -2.54
N LYS A 4 23.19 7.10 -3.67
CA LYS A 4 22.88 7.74 -4.95
C LYS A 4 21.51 7.34 -5.51
N GLU A 5 21.12 6.07 -5.38
CA GLU A 5 19.82 5.58 -5.85
C GLU A 5 18.67 6.21 -5.04
N ILE A 6 18.85 6.30 -3.72
CA ILE A 6 17.87 6.92 -2.82
C ILE A 6 17.77 8.43 -3.08
N LEU A 7 18.89 9.09 -3.35
CA LEU A 7 18.90 10.52 -3.66
C LEU A 7 18.19 10.81 -4.98
N SER A 8 18.43 10.00 -6.03
CA SER A 8 17.73 10.13 -7.30
C SER A 8 16.21 9.97 -7.14
N ALA A 9 15.77 8.96 -6.39
CA ALA A 9 14.34 8.80 -6.07
C ALA A 9 13.78 10.00 -5.31
N SER A 10 14.55 10.56 -4.38
CA SER A 10 14.16 11.75 -3.61
C SER A 10 14.02 12.99 -4.47
N GLN A 11 14.89 13.17 -5.46
CA GLN A 11 14.82 14.27 -6.43
C GLN A 11 13.61 14.16 -7.35
N VAL A 12 13.17 12.95 -7.70
CA VAL A 12 11.90 12.78 -8.43
C VAL A 12 10.72 13.10 -7.52
N MET A 13 10.74 12.60 -6.28
CA MET A 13 9.64 12.79 -5.35
C MET A 13 9.42 14.23 -4.90
N ILE A 14 10.48 15.04 -4.80
CA ILE A 14 10.36 16.45 -4.39
C ILE A 14 9.47 17.26 -5.34
N GLN A 15 9.41 16.87 -6.62
CA GLN A 15 8.56 17.51 -7.64
C GLN A 15 7.06 17.39 -7.27
N PHE A 16 6.72 16.35 -6.52
CA PHE A 16 5.37 16.06 -6.05
C PHE A 16 5.17 16.40 -4.56
N LEU A 17 6.22 16.88 -3.87
CA LEU A 17 6.23 17.14 -2.43
C LEU A 17 6.88 18.51 -2.11
N PRO A 18 6.22 19.63 -2.48
CA PRO A 18 6.80 20.97 -2.36
C PRO A 18 6.83 21.52 -0.92
N GLU A 19 6.40 20.74 0.07
CA GLU A 19 6.17 21.22 1.44
C GLU A 19 7.44 21.39 2.28
N ILE A 20 8.52 20.71 1.90
CA ILE A 20 9.75 20.74 2.69
C ILE A 20 10.48 22.06 2.43
N ARG A 21 10.44 22.95 3.42
CA ARG A 21 11.11 24.26 3.41
C ARG A 21 12.16 24.33 4.51
N SER A 22 13.40 24.06 4.15
CA SER A 22 14.55 24.06 5.06
C SER A 22 15.56 25.10 4.60
N ARG A 23 16.06 25.93 5.54
CA ARG A 23 17.09 26.94 5.25
C ARG A 23 18.51 26.36 5.23
N LYS A 24 18.72 25.19 5.85
CA LYS A 24 20.05 24.64 6.14
C LYS A 24 20.39 23.38 5.34
N HIS A 25 19.39 22.58 5.02
CA HIS A 25 19.54 21.30 4.33
C HIS A 25 18.64 21.26 3.12
N ASP A 26 19.17 20.71 2.03
CA ASP A 26 18.41 20.50 0.81
C ASP A 26 17.24 19.52 1.05
N PRO A 27 16.04 19.76 0.50
CA PRO A 27 14.91 18.90 0.79
C PRO A 27 15.05 17.47 0.21
N ALA A 28 15.79 17.27 -0.88
CA ALA A 28 16.05 15.93 -1.41
C ALA A 28 17.00 15.16 -0.50
N GLU A 29 17.96 15.82 0.15
CA GLU A 29 18.80 15.19 1.19
C GLU A 29 17.98 14.79 2.43
N ILE A 30 17.04 15.65 2.85
CA ILE A 30 16.13 15.34 3.97
C ILE A 30 15.29 14.10 3.63
N LEU A 31 14.70 14.06 2.43
CA LEU A 31 13.95 12.91 1.94
C LEU A 31 14.81 11.66 1.84
N SER A 32 16.06 11.80 1.39
CA SER A 32 16.99 10.68 1.30
C SER A 32 17.27 10.05 2.66
N GLY A 33 17.47 10.89 3.69
CA GLY A 33 17.62 10.40 5.06
C GLY A 33 16.37 9.72 5.60
N ILE A 34 15.18 10.23 5.25
CA ILE A 34 13.90 9.60 5.60
C ILE A 34 13.80 8.22 4.93
N PHE A 35 13.98 8.14 3.61
CA PHE A 35 13.88 6.87 2.87
C PHE A 35 14.94 5.88 3.30
N TYR A 36 16.16 6.31 3.59
CA TYR A 36 17.17 5.42 4.14
C TYR A 36 16.68 4.73 5.41
N VAL A 37 16.08 5.47 6.35
CA VAL A 37 15.48 4.89 7.56
C VAL A 37 14.30 3.97 7.23
N LEU A 38 13.41 4.36 6.32
CA LEU A 38 12.21 3.57 5.97
C LEU A 38 12.56 2.25 5.25
N ILE A 39 13.55 2.29 4.36
CA ILE A 39 13.99 1.14 3.56
C ILE A 39 14.79 0.16 4.43
N THR A 40 15.82 0.66 5.12
CA THR A 40 16.73 -0.17 5.93
C THR A 40 16.14 -0.58 7.28
N GLY A 41 15.11 0.13 7.76
CA GLY A 41 14.46 -0.13 9.04
C GLY A 41 15.32 0.24 10.25
N ILE A 42 16.44 0.94 10.07
CA ILE A 42 17.29 1.36 11.18
C ILE A 42 16.51 2.26 12.16
N GLN A 43 17.04 2.36 13.37
CA GLN A 43 16.55 3.33 14.33
C GLN A 43 16.98 4.73 13.88
N TRP A 44 16.10 5.73 14.04
CA TRP A 44 16.42 7.13 13.71
C TRP A 44 17.73 7.62 14.37
N ARG A 45 18.06 7.13 15.56
CA ARG A 45 19.31 7.46 16.28
C ARG A 45 20.58 6.94 15.61
N ASN A 46 20.45 5.97 14.70
CA ASN A 46 21.56 5.35 13.99
C ASN A 46 21.66 5.85 12.54
N LEU A 47 20.90 6.89 12.16
CA LEU A 47 21.04 7.50 10.84
C LEU A 47 22.49 7.98 10.64
N SER A 48 23.07 7.58 9.52
CA SER A 48 24.44 7.93 9.13
C SER A 48 24.64 9.45 9.06
N ARG A 49 25.87 9.90 9.34
CA ARG A 49 26.24 11.32 9.32
C ARG A 49 26.33 11.91 7.91
N GLU A 50 26.27 11.06 6.88
CA GLU A 50 26.17 11.50 5.48
C GLU A 50 24.82 12.15 5.15
N TYR A 51 23.79 11.89 5.96
CA TYR A 51 22.47 12.49 5.82
C TYR A 51 22.30 13.70 6.76
N PRO A 52 21.29 14.57 6.51
CA PRO A 52 20.91 15.60 7.46
C PRO A 52 20.62 15.01 8.86
N PRO A 53 20.79 15.80 9.93
CA PRO A 53 20.62 15.31 11.29
C PRO A 53 19.29 14.58 11.50
N LYS A 54 19.32 13.48 12.26
CA LYS A 54 18.13 12.66 12.54
C LYS A 54 16.92 13.47 13.02
N SER A 55 17.15 14.53 13.79
CA SER A 55 16.10 15.41 14.32
C SER A 55 15.39 16.16 13.19
N THR A 56 16.13 16.63 12.19
CA THR A 56 15.63 17.27 10.99
C THR A 56 14.81 16.30 10.15
N CYS A 57 15.37 15.13 9.80
CA CYS A 57 14.67 14.12 9.01
C CYS A 57 13.39 13.64 9.71
N TYR A 58 13.46 13.35 11.01
CA TYR A 58 12.30 12.91 11.79
C TYR A 58 11.23 13.99 11.94
N TYR A 59 11.63 15.25 12.14
CA TYR A 59 10.70 16.39 12.18
C TYR A 59 9.89 16.49 10.89
N TRP A 60 10.57 16.47 9.74
CA TRP A 60 9.90 16.54 8.45
C TRP A 60 9.05 15.33 8.18
N PHE A 61 9.55 14.12 8.46
CA PHE A 61 8.75 12.91 8.35
C PHE A 61 7.43 12.99 9.12
N LYS A 62 7.45 13.45 10.38
CA LYS A 62 6.22 13.66 11.16
C LYS A 62 5.34 14.77 10.60
N LYS A 63 5.93 15.90 10.20
CA LYS A 63 5.18 17.03 9.65
C LYS A 63 4.42 16.63 8.39
N LEU A 64 5.11 16.00 7.44
CA LEU A 64 4.54 15.50 6.19
C LEU A 64 3.44 14.46 6.45
N SER A 65 3.64 13.57 7.42
CA SER A 65 2.63 12.57 7.79
C SER A 65 1.37 13.20 8.36
N LYS A 66 1.50 14.24 9.21
CA LYS A 66 0.36 15.00 9.75
C LYS A 66 -0.40 15.79 8.68
N LEU A 67 0.30 16.26 7.66
CA LEU A 67 -0.28 17.00 6.54
C LEU A 67 -0.87 16.09 5.45
N ASN A 68 -0.83 14.76 5.61
CA ASN A 68 -1.19 13.79 4.55
C ASN A 68 -0.38 13.92 3.25
N ALA A 69 0.75 14.61 3.29
CA ALA A 69 1.55 14.97 2.11
C ALA A 69 2.00 13.73 1.34
N TRP A 70 2.35 12.63 2.02
CA TRP A 70 2.70 11.36 1.37
C TRP A 70 1.60 10.82 0.46
N LYS A 71 0.34 10.91 0.91
CA LYS A 71 -0.82 10.44 0.14
C LYS A 71 -1.07 11.36 -1.05
N GLU A 72 -0.94 12.66 -0.86
CA GLU A 72 -1.12 13.65 -1.93
C GLU A 72 -0.04 13.50 -3.00
N THR A 73 1.22 13.39 -2.60
CA THR A 73 2.35 13.10 -3.50
C THR A 73 2.13 11.83 -4.30
N TYR A 74 1.74 10.74 -3.64
CA TYR A 74 1.45 9.49 -4.36
C TYR A 74 0.26 9.64 -5.31
N THR A 75 -0.76 10.42 -4.95
CA THR A 75 -1.92 10.69 -5.82
C THR A 75 -1.52 11.47 -7.07
N GLN A 76 -0.65 12.47 -6.94
CA GLN A 76 -0.11 13.23 -8.08
C GLN A 76 0.76 12.35 -8.97
N PHE A 77 1.65 11.55 -8.37
CA PHE A 77 2.44 10.55 -9.09
C PHE A 77 1.55 9.58 -9.87
N PHE A 78 0.51 9.05 -9.22
CA PHE A 78 -0.45 8.13 -9.84
C PHE A 78 -1.15 8.76 -11.05
N ALA A 79 -1.60 10.01 -10.92
CA ALA A 79 -2.26 10.74 -12.00
C ALA A 79 -1.31 10.94 -13.20
N SER A 80 -0.07 11.33 -12.95
CA SER A 80 0.98 11.47 -13.96
C SER A 80 1.28 10.13 -14.63
N TYR A 81 1.50 9.08 -13.85
CA TYR A 81 1.77 7.74 -14.36
C TYR A 81 0.64 7.25 -15.27
N LYS A 82 -0.62 7.40 -14.83
CA LYS A 82 -1.79 7.03 -15.62
C LYS A 82 -1.86 7.77 -16.96
N LYS A 83 -1.50 9.05 -16.97
CA LYS A 83 -1.47 9.90 -18.18
C LYS A 83 -0.37 9.46 -19.16
N TYR A 84 0.86 9.28 -18.69
CA TYR A 84 2.01 9.01 -19.56
C TYR A 84 2.09 7.55 -20.01
N PHE A 85 1.69 6.59 -19.17
CA PHE A 85 1.85 5.16 -19.44
C PHE A 85 0.53 4.46 -19.81
N SER A 86 -0.57 5.21 -20.00
CA SER A 86 -1.88 4.67 -20.35
C SER A 86 -2.30 3.48 -19.48
N ALA A 87 -2.08 3.62 -18.16
CA ALA A 87 -2.26 2.54 -17.20
C ALA A 87 -3.67 1.93 -17.30
N ASN A 88 -3.74 0.63 -17.59
CA ASN A 88 -5.00 -0.08 -17.74
C ASN A 88 -5.50 -0.59 -16.39
N LEU A 89 -6.34 0.21 -15.75
CA LEU A 89 -6.95 -0.07 -14.43
C LEU A 89 -8.23 -0.93 -14.52
N ASN A 90 -8.49 -1.57 -15.66
CA ASN A 90 -9.67 -2.41 -15.85
C ASN A 90 -9.67 -3.64 -14.93
N THR A 91 -8.48 -4.14 -14.58
CA THR A 91 -8.31 -5.28 -13.68
C THR A 91 -7.29 -4.91 -12.61
N VAL A 92 -7.66 -5.10 -11.35
CA VAL A 92 -6.77 -4.96 -10.20
C VAL A 92 -6.78 -6.25 -9.39
N SER A 93 -5.70 -6.51 -8.69
CA SER A 93 -5.58 -7.63 -7.75
C SER A 93 -5.64 -7.08 -6.34
N VAL A 94 -6.47 -7.69 -5.49
CA VAL A 94 -6.57 -7.35 -4.06
C VAL A 94 -5.85 -8.41 -3.24
N ASP A 95 -5.08 -7.96 -2.27
CA ASP A 95 -4.49 -8.85 -1.27
C ASP A 95 -4.27 -8.11 0.06
N GLY A 96 -4.24 -8.88 1.14
CA GLY A 96 -4.00 -8.39 2.49
C GLY A 96 -2.63 -8.84 3.01
N THR A 97 -1.98 -7.99 3.78
CA THR A 97 -0.79 -8.39 4.55
C THR A 97 -0.89 -7.96 6.00
N PHE A 98 -0.25 -8.74 6.88
CA PHE A 98 -0.14 -8.43 8.30
C PHE A 98 1.21 -7.77 8.58
N VAL A 99 1.15 -6.63 9.26
CA VAL A 99 2.31 -5.91 9.79
C VAL A 99 2.32 -6.07 11.31
N LYS A 100 3.35 -6.74 11.83
CA LYS A 100 3.50 -6.95 13.28
C LYS A 100 3.76 -5.62 13.97
N ALA A 101 3.05 -5.37 15.06
CA ALA A 101 3.32 -4.24 15.94
C ALA A 101 3.91 -4.77 17.25
N VAL A 102 5.19 -4.48 17.48
CA VAL A 102 5.90 -4.96 18.67
C VAL A 102 5.47 -4.15 19.89
N LYS A 103 5.28 -2.85 19.71
CA LYS A 103 4.72 -1.96 20.74
C LYS A 103 3.22 -1.76 20.51
N SER A 104 2.53 -1.25 21.53
CA SER A 104 1.18 -0.71 21.36
C SER A 104 1.18 0.54 20.47
N GLY A 105 0.01 0.96 19.99
CA GLY A 105 -0.13 2.04 19.01
C GLY A 105 -1.49 2.00 18.32
N ALA A 106 -1.70 2.90 17.37
CA ALA A 106 -2.94 2.98 16.61
C ALA A 106 -3.17 1.74 15.72
N MET A 107 -4.45 1.38 15.54
CA MET A 107 -4.91 0.31 14.65
C MET A 107 -4.29 -1.06 14.93
N ILE A 108 -4.18 -1.45 16.19
CA ILE A 108 -3.70 -2.77 16.60
C ILE A 108 -4.87 -3.72 16.84
N GLY A 109 -4.85 -4.85 16.16
CA GLY A 109 -5.69 -6.02 16.43
C GLY A 109 -4.85 -7.20 16.90
N LYS A 110 -5.50 -8.17 17.56
CA LYS A 110 -4.90 -9.44 17.97
C LYS A 110 -5.29 -10.52 16.96
N THR A 111 -4.31 -11.26 16.47
CA THR A 111 -4.50 -12.42 15.59
C THR A 111 -3.76 -13.63 16.15
N LYS A 112 -3.94 -14.80 15.53
CA LYS A 112 -3.19 -16.02 15.89
C LYS A 112 -1.67 -15.84 15.77
N ILE A 113 -1.22 -15.00 14.85
CA ILE A 113 0.21 -14.73 14.59
C ILE A 113 0.76 -13.53 15.39
N GLY A 114 -0.07 -12.89 16.22
CA GLY A 114 0.33 -11.81 17.12
C GLY A 114 -0.48 -10.53 16.98
N LYS A 115 0.03 -9.48 17.64
CA LYS A 115 -0.55 -8.13 17.62
C LYS A 115 -0.02 -7.35 16.43
N GLY A 116 -0.90 -6.65 15.72
CA GLY A 116 -0.50 -5.88 14.56
C GLY A 116 -1.65 -5.26 13.80
N THR A 117 -1.34 -4.85 12.59
CA THR A 117 -2.24 -4.12 11.70
C THR A 117 -2.36 -4.90 10.41
N LYS A 118 -3.55 -4.89 9.83
CA LYS A 118 -3.79 -5.45 8.50
C LYS A 118 -3.73 -4.32 7.48
N VAL A 119 -2.97 -4.55 6.42
CA VAL A 119 -2.81 -3.64 5.30
C VAL A 119 -3.45 -4.32 4.08
N MET A 120 -4.60 -3.80 3.67
CA MET A 120 -5.26 -4.21 2.43
C MET A 120 -4.75 -3.34 1.30
N GLN A 121 -4.43 -3.96 0.17
CA GLN A 121 -3.99 -3.25 -1.02
C GLN A 121 -4.70 -3.75 -2.27
N MET A 122 -4.92 -2.83 -3.22
CA MET A 122 -5.29 -3.15 -4.58
C MET A 122 -4.23 -2.61 -5.52
N VAL A 123 -3.75 -3.45 -6.43
CA VAL A 123 -2.71 -3.10 -7.39
C VAL A 123 -3.14 -3.44 -8.80
N ASP A 124 -2.69 -2.66 -9.79
CA ASP A 124 -2.90 -2.99 -11.19
C ASP A 124 -2.00 -4.17 -11.63
N LYS A 125 -2.00 -4.49 -12.93
CA LYS A 125 -1.20 -5.57 -13.50
C LYS A 125 0.33 -5.35 -13.39
N GLU A 126 0.79 -4.10 -13.35
CA GLU A 126 2.20 -3.74 -13.24
C GLU A 126 2.66 -3.61 -11.78
N GLY A 127 1.72 -3.50 -10.85
CA GLY A 127 1.97 -3.33 -9.41
C GLY A 127 1.75 -1.90 -8.93
N LEU A 128 1.20 -1.02 -9.76
CA LEU A 128 0.80 0.32 -9.36
C LEU A 128 -0.28 0.23 -8.29
N LEU A 129 -0.02 0.80 -7.12
CA LEU A 129 -0.94 0.78 -5.99
C LEU A 129 -2.14 1.69 -6.29
N VAL A 130 -3.32 1.10 -6.38
CA VAL A 130 -4.61 1.78 -6.66
C VAL A 130 -5.33 2.12 -5.38
N SER A 131 -5.22 1.27 -4.36
CA SER A 131 -5.82 1.49 -3.04
C SER A 131 -4.95 0.90 -1.94
N LEU A 132 -4.92 1.60 -0.80
CA LEU A 132 -4.30 1.17 0.43
C LEU A 132 -5.27 1.42 1.59
N HIS A 133 -5.55 0.40 2.39
CA HIS A 133 -6.42 0.50 3.54
C HIS A 133 -5.80 -0.21 4.74
N VAL A 134 -5.37 0.60 5.70
CA VAL A 134 -4.74 0.17 6.95
C VAL A 134 -5.80 0.09 8.04
N VAL A 135 -5.92 -1.05 8.72
CA VAL A 135 -6.96 -1.31 9.72
C VAL A 135 -6.45 -2.24 10.81
N SER A 136 -7.11 -2.25 11.98
CA SER A 136 -6.80 -3.23 13.02
C SER A 136 -6.87 -4.66 12.47
N ALA A 137 -5.99 -5.54 12.96
CA ALA A 137 -5.86 -6.88 12.39
C ALA A 137 -7.00 -7.87 12.73
N ASN A 138 -8.05 -7.43 13.43
CA ASN A 138 -9.15 -8.30 13.87
C ASN A 138 -10.10 -8.74 12.72
N PRO A 139 -10.54 -7.86 11.79
CA PRO A 139 -11.52 -8.24 10.79
C PRO A 139 -10.97 -9.19 9.73
N HIS A 140 -11.85 -10.06 9.23
CA HIS A 140 -11.58 -10.86 8.03
C HIS A 140 -11.45 -9.96 6.79
N GLU A 141 -10.58 -10.35 5.86
CA GLU A 141 -10.24 -9.59 4.65
C GLU A 141 -11.43 -9.34 3.73
N SER A 142 -12.30 -10.34 3.59
CA SER A 142 -13.57 -10.22 2.87
C SER A 142 -14.43 -9.06 3.39
N ARG A 143 -14.48 -8.84 4.71
CA ARG A 143 -15.21 -7.72 5.33
C ARG A 143 -14.57 -6.35 5.10
N LEU A 144 -13.32 -6.32 4.62
CA LEU A 144 -12.55 -5.10 4.37
C LEU A 144 -12.55 -4.69 2.90
N LEU A 145 -12.97 -5.56 1.98
CA LEU A 145 -12.90 -5.33 0.54
C LEU A 145 -13.63 -4.04 0.14
N MET A 146 -14.89 -3.87 0.53
CA MET A 146 -15.67 -2.68 0.14
C MET A 146 -15.07 -1.37 0.66
N LYS A 147 -14.49 -1.38 1.87
CA LYS A 147 -13.78 -0.21 2.39
C LYS A 147 -12.50 0.06 1.60
N THR A 148 -11.80 -1.00 1.20
CA THR A 148 -10.60 -0.91 0.34
C THR A 148 -10.96 -0.33 -1.03
N ILE A 149 -12.07 -0.75 -1.64
CA ILE A 149 -12.57 -0.17 -2.90
C ILE A 149 -12.88 1.32 -2.72
N LYS A 150 -13.56 1.71 -1.64
CA LYS A 150 -13.87 3.12 -1.35
C LYS A 150 -12.64 4.00 -1.13
N ASN A 151 -11.55 3.43 -0.59
CA ASN A 151 -10.29 4.14 -0.38
C ASN A 151 -9.42 4.26 -1.64
N SER A 152 -9.89 3.78 -2.79
CA SER A 152 -9.10 3.81 -4.02
C SER A 152 -8.89 5.23 -4.53
N ILE A 153 -7.68 5.49 -5.04
CA ILE A 153 -7.31 6.75 -5.69
C ILE A 153 -8.07 6.93 -7.00
N SER A 154 -8.30 5.84 -7.73
CA SER A 154 -9.06 5.86 -8.98
C SER A 154 -9.80 4.54 -9.16
N LEU A 155 -11.11 4.64 -9.43
CA LEU A 155 -11.95 3.52 -9.86
C LEU A 155 -12.31 3.62 -11.36
N THR A 156 -11.69 4.56 -12.08
CA THR A 156 -12.03 4.84 -13.48
C THR A 156 -11.78 3.60 -14.34
N LYS A 157 -12.85 3.11 -14.99
CA LYS A 157 -12.84 1.92 -15.88
C LYS A 157 -12.51 0.60 -15.17
N LEU A 158 -12.50 0.54 -13.83
CA LEU A 158 -12.33 -0.73 -13.11
C LEU A 158 -13.55 -1.63 -13.37
N ARG A 159 -13.30 -2.85 -13.87
CA ARG A 159 -14.36 -3.88 -14.05
C ARG A 159 -14.09 -5.16 -13.30
N TYR A 160 -12.83 -5.48 -12.98
CA TYR A 160 -12.48 -6.76 -12.37
C TYR A 160 -11.57 -6.57 -11.15
N ILE A 161 -11.95 -7.20 -10.04
CA ILE A 161 -11.07 -7.36 -8.87
C ILE A 161 -10.72 -8.83 -8.74
N LEU A 162 -9.42 -9.15 -8.74
CA LEU A 162 -8.92 -10.50 -8.55
C LEU A 162 -8.59 -10.70 -7.07
N GLY A 163 -9.34 -11.57 -6.40
CA GLY A 163 -9.13 -11.93 -5.00
C GLY A 163 -8.68 -13.38 -4.84
N ASP A 164 -8.23 -13.72 -3.64
CA ASP A 164 -8.07 -15.12 -3.25
C ASP A 164 -9.44 -15.81 -3.03
N ARG A 165 -9.39 -17.12 -2.76
CA ARG A 165 -10.60 -17.92 -2.46
C ARG A 165 -11.34 -17.41 -1.21
N ALA A 166 -10.69 -16.73 -0.26
CA ALA A 166 -11.37 -16.24 0.93
C ALA A 166 -12.42 -15.16 0.61
N TYR A 167 -12.26 -14.44 -0.50
CA TYR A 167 -13.23 -13.46 -1.01
C TYR A 167 -14.48 -14.07 -1.66
N ASP A 168 -14.49 -15.38 -1.96
CA ASP A 168 -15.66 -16.09 -2.51
C ASP A 168 -16.85 -16.00 -1.54
N SER A 169 -17.83 -15.17 -1.91
CA SER A 169 -18.99 -14.82 -1.09
C SER A 169 -20.08 -14.11 -1.91
N ASP A 170 -21.27 -14.70 -1.99
CA ASP A 170 -22.45 -14.14 -2.68
C ASP A 170 -22.76 -12.68 -2.29
N LYS A 171 -22.63 -12.36 -1.00
CA LYS A 171 -22.83 -10.99 -0.50
C LYS A 171 -21.85 -9.99 -1.12
N LEU A 172 -20.57 -10.36 -1.24
CA LEU A 172 -19.54 -9.50 -1.81
C LEU A 172 -19.72 -9.38 -3.32
N ASP A 173 -20.10 -10.45 -4.00
CA ASP A 173 -20.43 -10.42 -5.42
C ASP A 173 -21.55 -9.44 -5.69
N LEU A 174 -22.61 -9.46 -4.88
CA LEU A 174 -23.73 -8.52 -5.01
C LEU A 174 -23.30 -7.06 -4.74
N GLU A 175 -22.48 -6.83 -3.71
CA GLU A 175 -21.95 -5.50 -3.40
C GLU A 175 -21.03 -4.96 -4.50
N CYS A 176 -20.18 -5.80 -5.09
CA CYS A 176 -19.31 -5.42 -6.21
C CYS A 176 -20.11 -5.17 -7.50
N LYS A 177 -21.13 -5.99 -7.77
CA LYS A 177 -22.05 -5.81 -8.92
C LYS A 177 -22.77 -4.46 -8.88
N LYS A 178 -23.15 -3.96 -7.70
CA LYS A 178 -23.71 -2.60 -7.53
C LYS A 178 -22.76 -1.50 -8.01
N LEU A 179 -21.45 -1.74 -7.95
CA LEU A 179 -20.41 -0.85 -8.47
C LEU A 179 -20.01 -1.16 -9.92
N ARG A 180 -20.72 -2.08 -10.59
CA ARG A 180 -20.37 -2.62 -11.92
C ARG A 180 -18.98 -3.27 -11.97
N ILE A 181 -18.58 -3.89 -10.86
CA ILE A 181 -17.31 -4.60 -10.72
C ILE A 181 -17.60 -6.09 -10.53
N SER A 182 -16.93 -6.95 -11.29
CA SER A 182 -16.88 -8.39 -11.08
C SER A 182 -15.76 -8.73 -10.09
N LEU A 183 -16.11 -9.38 -8.99
CA LEU A 183 -15.16 -10.00 -8.08
C LEU A 183 -14.84 -11.40 -8.62
N VAL A 184 -13.56 -11.64 -8.93
CA VAL A 184 -13.08 -12.91 -9.46
C VAL A 184 -12.23 -13.57 -8.38
N ALA A 185 -12.76 -14.63 -7.78
CA ALA A 185 -12.09 -15.48 -6.82
C ALA A 185 -12.31 -16.94 -7.23
N TYR A 186 -11.40 -17.86 -6.92
CA TYR A 186 -11.72 -19.29 -7.04
C TYR A 186 -12.83 -19.65 -6.06
N HIS A 187 -13.82 -20.42 -6.51
CA HIS A 187 -14.86 -20.93 -5.62
C HIS A 187 -14.28 -21.84 -4.53
N LYS A 188 -14.89 -21.78 -3.35
CA LYS A 188 -14.71 -22.76 -2.28
C LYS A 188 -15.35 -24.08 -2.71
N GLN A 189 -14.77 -25.20 -2.28
CA GLN A 189 -15.28 -26.55 -2.61
C GLN A 189 -16.74 -26.76 -2.18
N ASN A 190 -17.19 -26.05 -1.14
CA ASN A 190 -18.56 -26.13 -0.62
C ASN A 190 -19.48 -25.03 -1.17
N CYS A 191 -19.09 -24.35 -2.25
CA CYS A 191 -19.93 -23.32 -2.85
C CYS A 191 -21.15 -23.97 -3.49
N LYS A 192 -22.34 -23.60 -3.01
CA LYS A 192 -23.62 -24.17 -3.47
C LYS A 192 -24.10 -23.55 -4.79
N ASN A 193 -23.64 -22.34 -5.09
CA ASN A 193 -24.07 -21.55 -6.25
C ASN A 193 -22.83 -21.14 -7.06
N LEU A 194 -22.71 -21.63 -8.30
CA LEU A 194 -21.65 -21.18 -9.20
C LEU A 194 -22.03 -19.81 -9.78
N THR A 195 -21.38 -18.74 -9.31
CA THR A 195 -21.65 -17.36 -9.77
C THR A 195 -20.83 -16.93 -11.00
N GLN A 196 -19.90 -17.78 -11.46
CA GLN A 196 -19.05 -17.56 -12.64
C GLN A 196 -18.97 -18.81 -13.53
N ASP A 197 -18.87 -18.60 -14.84
CA ASP A 197 -18.72 -19.63 -15.87
C ASP A 197 -17.26 -20.11 -16.06
N GLY A 198 -16.34 -19.67 -15.19
CA GLY A 198 -14.91 -19.99 -15.25
C GLY A 198 -14.12 -19.28 -16.35
N ARG A 199 -14.74 -18.53 -17.27
CA ARG A 199 -14.01 -17.74 -18.29
C ARG A 199 -13.22 -16.63 -17.62
N GLU A 200 -13.80 -16.02 -16.60
CA GLU A 200 -13.15 -14.96 -15.82
C GLU A 200 -12.01 -15.48 -14.95
N ALA A 201 -12.08 -16.74 -14.50
CA ALA A 201 -11.04 -17.39 -13.70
C ALA A 201 -9.67 -17.46 -14.40
N ARG A 202 -9.62 -17.38 -15.74
CA ARG A 202 -8.34 -17.28 -16.49
C ARG A 202 -7.55 -16.03 -16.14
N ARG A 203 -8.24 -14.95 -15.72
CA ARG A 203 -7.59 -13.68 -15.29
C ARG A 203 -6.86 -13.83 -13.97
N HIS A 204 -7.21 -14.84 -13.17
CA HIS A 204 -6.65 -15.07 -11.84
C HIS A 204 -5.12 -15.29 -11.86
N LYS A 205 -4.54 -15.74 -12.98
CA LYS A 205 -3.08 -15.82 -13.19
C LYS A 205 -2.36 -14.49 -12.92
N LYS A 206 -3.04 -13.36 -13.11
CA LYS A 206 -2.51 -12.01 -12.86
C LYS A 206 -2.54 -11.59 -11.40
N ARG A 207 -3.11 -12.40 -10.49
CA ARG A 207 -3.16 -12.10 -9.05
C ARG A 207 -1.78 -12.06 -8.41
N TYR A 208 -0.81 -12.81 -8.94
CA TYR A 208 0.56 -12.84 -8.43
C TYR A 208 1.17 -11.44 -8.28
N THR A 209 0.72 -10.44 -9.05
CA THR A 209 1.15 -9.06 -8.89
C THR A 209 0.89 -8.51 -7.48
N ALA A 210 -0.26 -8.79 -6.85
CA ALA A 210 -0.54 -8.33 -5.49
C ALA A 210 0.35 -9.01 -4.43
N GLU A 211 0.60 -10.31 -4.58
CA GLU A 211 1.51 -11.05 -3.70
C GLU A 211 2.94 -10.55 -3.84
N ARG A 212 3.39 -10.33 -5.08
CA ARG A 212 4.69 -9.74 -5.38
C ARG A 212 4.82 -8.35 -4.76
N THR A 213 3.79 -7.49 -4.89
CA THR A 213 3.79 -6.16 -4.26
C THR A 213 3.83 -6.27 -2.74
N ASN A 214 3.11 -7.22 -2.13
CA ASN A 214 3.20 -7.50 -0.69
C ASN A 214 4.62 -7.90 -0.27
N ALA A 215 5.29 -8.75 -1.06
CA ALA A 215 6.69 -9.12 -0.81
C ALA A 215 7.63 -7.91 -0.93
N HIS A 216 7.43 -7.05 -1.94
CA HIS A 216 8.21 -5.82 -2.10
C HIS A 216 7.98 -4.86 -0.93
N LEU A 217 6.72 -4.69 -0.50
CA LEU A 217 6.37 -3.87 0.65
C LEU A 217 7.05 -4.35 1.94
N LYS A 218 7.14 -5.66 2.14
CA LYS A 218 7.84 -6.26 3.30
C LYS A 218 9.36 -6.15 3.21
N ASN A 219 9.94 -5.89 2.04
CA ASN A 219 11.36 -5.63 1.91
C ASN A 219 11.76 -4.28 2.54
N TYR A 220 10.82 -3.32 2.60
CA TYR A 220 11.00 -2.10 3.38
C TYR A 220 10.88 -2.43 4.87
N ARG A 221 12.05 -2.54 5.52
CA ARG A 221 12.14 -3.15 6.86
C ARG A 221 11.36 -2.38 7.92
N LYS A 222 11.18 -1.06 7.74
CA LYS A 222 10.34 -0.23 8.63
C LYS A 222 8.85 -0.56 8.54
N VAL A 223 8.40 -1.04 7.38
CA VAL A 223 7.00 -1.43 7.14
C VAL A 223 6.74 -2.86 7.60
N ASN A 224 7.73 -3.75 7.51
CA ASN A 224 7.58 -5.16 7.88
C ASN A 224 7.19 -5.35 9.36
N VAL A 225 7.85 -4.61 10.25
CA VAL A 225 7.57 -4.64 11.70
C VAL A 225 7.57 -3.23 12.27
N ARG A 226 6.46 -2.84 12.90
CA ARG A 226 6.30 -1.56 13.58
C ARG A 226 6.92 -1.62 14.99
N PHE A 227 8.05 -0.93 15.15
CA PHE A 227 8.74 -0.78 16.45
C PHE A 227 8.38 0.53 17.16
N GLU A 228 7.89 1.53 16.42
CA GLU A 228 7.44 2.82 16.94
C GLU A 228 5.96 2.76 17.37
N ARG A 229 5.62 3.50 18.44
CA ARG A 229 4.23 3.66 18.91
C ARG A 229 3.43 4.62 18.03
N ASP A 230 4.09 5.66 17.55
CA ASP A 230 3.60 6.69 16.63
C ASP A 230 4.57 6.75 15.43
N PRO A 231 4.44 5.78 14.50
CA PRO A 231 5.28 5.69 13.31
C PRO A 231 4.88 6.68 12.23
#